data_AF-A0A2U1JRE2-F1
#
_entry.id   AF-A0A2U1JRE2-F1
#
_cell.length_a   1.000
_cell.length_b   1.000
_cell.length_c   1.000
_cell.angle_alpha   90.00
_cell.angle_beta   90.00
_cell.angle_gamma   90.00
#
_symmetry.space_group_name_H-M   'P 1'
#
loop_
_entity.id
_entity.type
_entity.pdbx_description
1 polymer ?
#
loop_
_entity_poly.entity_id
_entity_poly.type
_entity_poly.pdbx_seq_one_letter_code
_entity_poly.pdbx_strand_id
1 'polypeptide(L)'
;MKKLLYLFSACLLVLTSCSNDDTNSSDSASMILPKSVKYTSPSYPSDNSNATISYDGNKITSIKSEDGRTDYTYDGNEIVKTIDYDDAGIKDSEAIYTYTGGKLASYSHAENFTSKYPTGEYKTRTVYTYNSDGTIKTLYYTTDVTTGVETKTNNERLSTISNGNLVKVVEINSTPGSSVYTTVYEFDTKNSPTKNIAGFNLLVITDEGFGSINNIVKSTSSSVDGSNSSNTNVYKTVYVYDANGYPTKETSYEKDGTTVDGITEYTF
;
A
#
# COMPACT_ATOMS: atom_id res chain seq x y z
N MET A 1 23.26 63.34 25.86
CA MET A 1 22.56 64.35 26.68
C MET A 1 21.06 64.17 26.49
N LYS A 2 20.30 64.16 27.61
CA LYS A 2 18.83 64.16 27.72
C LYS A 2 18.11 62.87 27.25
N LYS A 3 17.12 62.31 27.93
CA LYS A 3 16.64 62.23 29.33
C LYS A 3 15.26 61.56 29.24
N LEU A 4 15.01 60.58 30.14
CA LEU A 4 13.70 60.16 30.71
C LEU A 4 12.62 59.63 29.74
N LEU A 5 11.73 58.70 30.11
CA LEU A 5 10.95 58.61 31.35
C LEU A 5 10.56 57.15 31.66
N TYR A 6 10.73 56.75 32.92
CA TYR A 6 9.90 55.75 33.59
C TYR A 6 8.59 56.42 34.03
N LEU A 7 7.44 55.72 34.03
CA LEU A 7 6.67 55.39 35.24
C LEU A 7 5.29 54.76 34.90
N PHE A 8 5.00 53.71 35.66
CA PHE A 8 3.69 53.22 36.11
C PHE A 8 2.53 54.23 36.07
N SER A 9 1.35 53.77 35.62
CA SER A 9 0.14 53.92 36.45
C SER A 9 -0.97 52.99 35.98
N ALA A 10 -1.51 52.23 36.94
CA ALA A 10 -2.65 51.35 36.78
C ALA A 10 -3.96 52.14 36.82
N CYS A 11 -4.88 51.84 35.90
CA CYS A 11 -6.30 52.05 36.10
C CYS A 11 -7.01 50.70 35.92
N LEU A 12 -7.35 50.09 37.06
CA LEU A 12 -8.41 49.11 37.17
C LEU A 12 -9.76 49.84 37.06
N LEU A 13 -10.71 49.27 36.33
CA LEU A 13 -11.98 48.71 36.84
C LEU A 13 -12.93 48.47 35.64
N VAL A 14 -13.07 47.21 35.19
CA VAL A 14 -14.26 46.32 35.25
C VAL A 14 -15.49 46.80 34.46
N LEU A 15 -15.98 45.96 33.52
CA LEU A 15 -17.25 45.21 33.60
C LEU A 15 -17.63 44.53 32.26
N THR A 16 -17.72 43.19 32.35
CA THR A 16 -18.73 42.28 31.76
C THR A 16 -18.94 42.21 30.24
N SER A 17 -18.65 41.04 29.66
CA SER A 17 -19.72 40.13 29.17
C SER A 17 -19.15 38.76 28.81
N CYS A 18 -19.83 37.71 29.25
CA CYS A 18 -19.66 36.31 28.90
C CYS A 18 -19.84 36.07 27.39
N SER A 19 -19.16 35.08 26.81
CA SER A 19 -19.84 33.86 26.33
C SER A 19 -18.84 32.80 25.82
N ASN A 20 -18.97 31.59 26.40
CA ASN A 20 -18.65 30.22 25.98
C ASN A 20 -17.46 29.84 25.07
N ASP A 21 -16.79 28.78 25.52
CA ASP A 21 -16.33 27.57 24.80
C ASP A 21 -16.39 27.63 23.27
N ASP A 22 -15.26 27.38 22.60
CA ASP A 22 -14.96 26.05 22.06
C ASP A 22 -13.74 26.06 21.13
N THR A 23 -12.99 24.96 21.20
CA THR A 23 -12.17 24.39 20.12
C THR A 23 -11.07 25.26 19.50
N ASN A 24 -9.86 25.17 20.06
CA ASN A 24 -8.67 25.15 19.20
C ASN A 24 -8.61 23.78 18.50
N SER A 25 -9.55 23.56 17.57
CA SER A 25 -9.38 22.57 16.53
C SER A 25 -8.27 23.10 15.64
N SER A 26 -7.06 22.56 15.79
CA SER A 26 -6.07 22.65 14.73
C SER A 26 -6.73 22.11 13.47
N ASP A 27 -6.93 22.97 12.48
CA ASP A 27 -7.42 22.64 11.15
C ASP A 27 -6.63 21.45 10.60
N SER A 28 -7.19 20.26 10.82
CA SER A 28 -6.83 19.07 10.10
C SER A 28 -7.44 19.29 8.74
N ALA A 29 -6.63 19.63 7.73
CA ALA A 29 -7.07 19.51 6.35
C ALA A 29 -7.82 18.18 6.24
N SER A 30 -9.11 18.22 5.90
CA SER A 30 -10.00 17.07 6.05
C SER A 30 -9.34 15.86 5.40
N MET A 31 -8.98 14.87 6.21
CA MET A 31 -8.22 13.72 5.76
C MET A 31 -9.13 12.88 4.87
N ILE A 32 -8.88 12.90 3.57
CA ILE A 32 -9.69 12.19 2.57
C ILE A 32 -9.25 10.73 2.56
N LEU A 33 -10.20 9.83 2.84
CA LEU A 33 -9.99 8.39 2.92
C LEU A 33 -11.10 7.69 2.13
N PRO A 34 -10.79 6.66 1.31
CA PRO A 34 -11.80 5.94 0.58
C PRO A 34 -12.70 5.17 1.55
N LYS A 35 -14.01 5.29 1.39
CA LYS A 35 -15.04 4.58 2.18
C LYS A 35 -15.47 3.27 1.53
N SER A 36 -15.47 3.22 0.20
CA SER A 36 -15.76 2.01 -0.56
C SER A 36 -14.96 1.94 -1.85
N VAL A 37 -14.76 0.73 -2.33
CA VAL A 37 -14.09 0.42 -3.58
C VAL A 37 -14.96 -0.58 -4.33
N LYS A 38 -15.30 -0.28 -5.57
CA LYS A 38 -16.03 -1.20 -6.44
C LYS A 38 -15.15 -1.55 -7.62
N TYR A 39 -14.95 -2.84 -7.84
CA TYR A 39 -14.24 -3.34 -9.01
C TYR A 39 -15.23 -3.93 -10.02
N THR A 40 -14.95 -3.74 -11.30
CA THR A 40 -15.72 -4.31 -12.39
C THR A 40 -14.79 -4.80 -13.48
N SER A 41 -14.82 -6.11 -13.76
CA SER A 41 -14.17 -6.72 -14.92
C SER A 41 -15.20 -6.94 -16.04
N PRO A 42 -15.03 -6.30 -17.21
CA PRO A 42 -15.91 -6.56 -18.36
C PRO A 42 -15.82 -8.01 -18.86
N SER A 43 -14.63 -8.61 -18.79
CA SER A 43 -14.36 -9.95 -19.30
C SER A 43 -14.72 -11.06 -18.30
N TYR A 44 -14.67 -10.76 -17.00
CA TYR A 44 -14.94 -11.72 -15.92
C TYR A 44 -15.92 -11.14 -14.88
N PRO A 45 -17.23 -11.10 -15.18
CA PRO A 45 -18.21 -10.51 -14.26
C PRO A 45 -18.31 -11.20 -12.89
N SER A 46 -17.81 -12.43 -12.76
CA SER A 46 -17.67 -13.14 -11.48
C SER A 46 -16.69 -12.48 -10.52
N ASP A 47 -15.76 -11.70 -11.05
CA ASP A 47 -14.67 -11.09 -10.29
C ASP A 47 -15.08 -9.69 -9.81
N ASN A 48 -16.27 -9.22 -10.21
CA ASN A 48 -16.84 -7.96 -9.74
C ASN A 48 -17.03 -8.02 -8.23
N SER A 49 -16.54 -7.01 -7.52
CA SER A 49 -16.61 -6.95 -6.07
C SER A 49 -16.95 -5.55 -5.60
N ASN A 50 -17.54 -5.47 -4.41
CA ASN A 50 -17.77 -4.22 -3.73
C ASN A 50 -17.28 -4.32 -2.29
N ALA A 51 -16.27 -3.53 -1.95
CA ALA A 51 -15.66 -3.50 -0.65
C ALA A 51 -15.99 -2.20 0.10
N THR A 52 -16.23 -2.32 1.39
CA THR A 52 -16.35 -1.20 2.34
C THR A 52 -15.13 -1.17 3.24
N ILE A 53 -14.69 0.05 3.59
CA ILE A 53 -13.48 0.26 4.39
C ILE A 53 -13.84 0.94 5.71
N SER A 54 -13.37 0.35 6.80
CA SER A 54 -13.53 0.89 8.16
C SER A 54 -12.22 1.46 8.68
N TYR A 55 -12.30 2.50 9.52
CA TYR A 55 -11.13 3.21 10.05
C TYR A 55 -11.25 3.57 11.53
N ASP A 56 -10.10 3.71 12.18
CA ASP A 56 -9.88 4.47 13.41
C ASP A 56 -8.91 5.61 13.10
N GLY A 57 -9.42 6.84 12.96
CA GLY A 57 -8.66 7.95 12.37
C GLY A 57 -8.28 7.65 10.90
N ASN A 58 -6.99 7.62 10.57
CA ASN A 58 -6.48 7.12 9.28
C ASN A 58 -5.92 5.70 9.30
N LYS A 59 -6.08 4.97 10.40
CA LYS A 59 -5.70 3.57 10.44
C LYS A 59 -6.88 2.77 9.92
N ILE A 60 -6.68 2.06 8.82
CA ILE A 60 -7.68 1.11 8.34
C ILE A 60 -7.83 0.02 9.41
N THR A 61 -9.06 -0.31 9.80
CA THR A 61 -9.33 -1.39 10.75
C THR A 61 -9.74 -2.66 10.03
N SER A 62 -10.54 -2.52 8.97
CA SER A 62 -10.91 -3.63 8.10
C SER A 62 -11.35 -3.19 6.70
N ILE A 63 -11.25 -4.13 5.76
CA ILE A 63 -11.89 -4.10 4.45
C ILE A 63 -12.86 -5.27 4.39
N LYS A 64 -14.10 -5.06 3.94
CA LYS A 64 -15.11 -6.12 3.84
C LYS A 64 -15.83 -6.08 2.50
N SER A 65 -15.91 -7.23 1.82
CA SER A 65 -16.68 -7.45 0.59
C SER A 65 -17.66 -8.62 0.75
N GLU A 66 -18.29 -9.04 -0.35
CA GLU A 66 -19.09 -10.27 -0.40
C GLU A 66 -18.24 -11.54 -0.16
N ASP A 67 -16.96 -11.51 -0.55
CA ASP A 67 -16.07 -12.69 -0.48
C ASP A 67 -15.41 -12.90 0.88
N GLY A 68 -15.51 -11.91 1.78
CA GLY A 68 -14.87 -11.99 3.09
C GLY A 68 -14.48 -10.65 3.70
N ARG A 69 -13.48 -10.69 4.58
CA ARG A 69 -12.89 -9.47 5.17
C ARG A 69 -11.40 -9.61 5.45
N THR A 70 -10.70 -8.48 5.42
CA THR A 70 -9.33 -8.33 5.91
C THR A 70 -9.32 -7.46 7.15
N ASP A 71 -8.75 -7.94 8.25
CA ASP A 71 -8.58 -7.18 9.50
C ASP A 71 -7.12 -6.74 9.65
N TYR A 72 -6.90 -5.49 10.08
CA TYR A 72 -5.57 -4.87 10.19
C TYR A 72 -5.20 -4.59 11.65
N THR A 73 -3.95 -4.88 12.02
CA THR A 73 -3.38 -4.57 13.35
C THR A 73 -2.17 -3.65 13.22
N TYR A 74 -2.06 -2.69 14.13
CA TYR A 74 -1.01 -1.67 14.13
C TYR A 74 -0.16 -1.70 15.38
N ASP A 75 1.11 -1.32 15.22
CA ASP A 75 1.95 -0.77 16.29
C ASP A 75 2.31 0.67 15.92
N GLY A 76 1.83 1.65 16.71
CA GLY A 76 1.88 3.05 16.30
C GLY A 76 1.19 3.27 14.94
N ASN A 77 1.95 3.72 13.94
CA ASN A 77 1.48 3.93 12.56
C ASN A 77 1.97 2.84 11.59
N GLU A 78 2.59 1.77 12.09
CA GLU A 78 3.08 0.65 11.29
C GLU A 78 2.04 -0.47 11.31
N ILE A 79 1.66 -0.99 10.14
CA ILE A 79 0.81 -2.19 10.04
C ILE A 79 1.69 -3.39 10.36
N VAL A 80 1.39 -4.10 11.44
CA VAL A 80 2.19 -5.25 11.90
C VAL A 80 1.54 -6.59 11.58
N LYS A 81 0.24 -6.61 11.26
CA LYS A 81 -0.48 -7.83 10.89
C LYS A 81 -1.70 -7.54 10.03
N THR A 82 -1.97 -8.45 9.08
CA THR A 82 -3.27 -8.57 8.41
C THR A 82 -3.78 -10.01 8.53
N ILE A 83 -5.11 -10.16 8.65
CA ILE A 83 -5.76 -11.48 8.63
C ILE A 83 -6.91 -11.42 7.64
N ASP A 84 -6.90 -12.33 6.67
CA ASP A 84 -7.98 -12.51 5.71
C ASP A 84 -8.91 -13.62 6.19
N TYR A 85 -10.20 -13.36 6.08
CA TYR A 85 -11.27 -14.29 6.38
C TYR A 85 -12.14 -14.46 5.14
N ASP A 86 -12.61 -15.68 4.90
CA ASP A 86 -13.65 -15.95 3.92
C ASP A 86 -15.02 -15.40 4.35
N ASP A 87 -16.01 -15.54 3.48
CA ASP A 87 -17.40 -15.12 3.70
C ASP A 87 -18.08 -15.83 4.89
N ALA A 88 -17.64 -17.05 5.23
CA ALA A 88 -18.05 -17.80 6.40
C ALA A 88 -17.35 -17.34 7.70
N GLY A 89 -16.38 -16.42 7.61
CA GLY A 89 -15.61 -15.91 8.73
C GLY A 89 -14.50 -16.85 9.21
N ILE A 90 -14.13 -17.84 8.38
CA ILE A 90 -12.99 -18.73 8.60
C ILE A 90 -11.73 -18.01 8.13
N LYS A 91 -10.66 -18.12 8.93
CA LYS A 91 -9.37 -17.53 8.60
C LYS A 91 -8.77 -18.23 7.39
N ASP A 92 -8.58 -17.49 6.31
CA ASP A 92 -7.99 -17.96 5.07
C ASP A 92 -6.46 -17.75 5.06
N SER A 93 -6.04 -16.54 5.43
CA SER A 93 -4.66 -16.07 5.33
C SER A 93 -4.25 -15.20 6.53
N GLU A 94 -2.97 -15.17 6.86
CA GLU A 94 -2.39 -14.18 7.78
C GLU A 94 -1.02 -13.71 7.27
N ALA A 95 -0.81 -12.40 7.33
CA ALA A 95 0.50 -11.81 7.13
C ALA A 95 1.00 -11.07 8.37
N ILE A 96 2.30 -11.16 8.62
CA ILE A 96 3.01 -10.47 9.70
C ILE A 96 4.12 -9.61 9.10
N TYR A 97 4.18 -8.35 9.53
CA TYR A 97 5.14 -7.37 9.04
C TYR A 97 6.07 -6.98 10.18
N THR A 98 7.38 -6.91 9.88
CA THR A 98 8.37 -6.43 10.85
C THR A 98 9.11 -5.23 10.28
N TYR A 99 9.54 -4.34 11.17
CA TYR A 99 10.19 -3.09 10.80
C TYR A 99 11.53 -2.96 11.51
N THR A 100 12.46 -2.28 10.87
CA THR A 100 13.75 -1.92 11.46
C THR A 100 14.13 -0.52 11.00
N GLY A 101 14.32 0.39 11.95
CA GLY A 101 14.61 1.80 11.64
C GLY A 101 13.49 2.49 10.84
N GLY A 102 12.22 2.14 11.11
CA GLY A 102 11.05 2.71 10.42
C GLY A 102 10.87 2.25 8.97
N LYS A 103 11.53 1.16 8.58
CA LYS A 103 11.46 0.57 7.24
C LYS A 103 11.01 -0.88 7.34
N LEU A 104 10.19 -1.34 6.39
CA LEU A 104 9.76 -2.73 6.33
C LEU A 104 10.99 -3.64 6.17
N ALA A 105 11.23 -4.51 7.14
CA ALA A 105 12.36 -5.42 7.22
C ALA A 105 11.99 -6.82 6.73
N SER A 106 10.79 -7.30 7.08
CA SER A 106 10.27 -8.56 6.56
C SER A 106 8.75 -8.59 6.48
N TYR A 107 8.27 -9.52 5.66
CA TYR A 107 6.87 -9.91 5.52
C TYR A 107 6.80 -11.43 5.57
N SER A 108 5.97 -12.00 6.45
CA SER A 108 5.71 -13.43 6.51
C SER A 108 4.25 -13.70 6.21
N HIS A 109 3.96 -14.73 5.42
CA HIS A 109 2.61 -15.13 5.02
C HIS A 109 2.35 -16.58 5.40
N ALA A 110 1.13 -16.87 5.85
CA ALA A 110 0.64 -18.21 6.13
C ALA A 110 -0.80 -18.38 5.66
N GLU A 111 -1.11 -19.52 5.06
CA GLU A 111 -2.44 -19.83 4.53
C GLU A 111 -2.79 -21.33 4.66
N ASN A 112 -4.01 -21.69 4.30
CA ASN A 112 -4.56 -23.05 4.37
C ASN A 112 -4.53 -23.60 5.81
N PHE A 113 -5.21 -22.89 6.71
CA PHE A 113 -5.34 -23.26 8.11
C PHE A 113 -6.31 -24.44 8.27
N THR A 114 -5.84 -25.53 8.87
CA THR A 114 -6.67 -26.71 9.16
C THR A 114 -6.39 -27.23 10.56
N SER A 115 -7.17 -28.20 11.04
CA SER A 115 -6.89 -28.88 12.30
C SER A 115 -5.52 -29.59 12.30
N LYS A 116 -5.06 -30.06 11.12
CA LYS A 116 -3.72 -30.64 10.93
C LYS A 116 -2.63 -29.57 10.92
N TYR A 117 -2.93 -28.39 10.37
CA TYR A 117 -1.99 -27.28 10.20
C TYR A 117 -2.53 -25.99 10.85
N PRO A 118 -2.55 -25.91 12.19
CA PRO A 118 -3.12 -24.77 12.90
C PRO A 118 -2.32 -23.46 12.72
N THR A 119 -1.11 -23.55 12.15
CA THR A 119 -0.23 -22.39 11.86
C THR A 119 -0.08 -22.13 10.36
N GLY A 120 -0.93 -22.73 9.53
CA GLY A 120 -0.87 -22.68 8.08
C GLY A 120 -0.04 -23.81 7.49
N GLU A 121 -0.51 -24.39 6.39
CA GLU A 121 0.23 -25.41 5.62
C GLU A 121 1.31 -24.75 4.76
N TYR A 122 0.96 -23.68 4.06
CA TYR A 122 1.89 -22.94 3.22
C TYR A 122 2.38 -21.71 3.96
N LYS A 123 3.71 -21.61 4.11
CA LYS A 123 4.37 -20.52 4.83
C LYS A 123 5.52 -19.97 4.00
N THR A 124 5.54 -18.65 3.86
CA THR A 124 6.60 -17.93 3.16
C THR A 124 7.10 -16.77 3.99
N ARG A 125 8.33 -16.36 3.74
CA ARG A 125 8.92 -15.16 4.32
C ARG A 125 9.70 -14.41 3.26
N THR A 126 9.53 -13.10 3.27
CA THR A 126 10.21 -12.16 2.39
C THR A 126 11.05 -11.21 3.25
N VAL A 127 12.30 -11.00 2.88
CA VAL A 127 13.26 -10.15 3.60
C VAL A 127 13.73 -9.02 2.70
N TYR A 128 13.75 -7.81 3.24
CA TYR A 128 14.11 -6.59 2.51
C TYR A 128 15.42 -6.01 3.03
N THR A 129 16.35 -5.74 2.11
CA THR A 129 17.63 -5.09 2.39
C THR A 129 17.73 -3.79 1.60
N TYR A 130 17.89 -2.67 2.30
CA TYR A 130 17.99 -1.34 1.70
C TYR A 130 19.45 -1.02 1.40
N ASN A 131 19.78 -0.83 0.13
CA ASN A 131 21.13 -0.53 -0.32
C ASN A 131 21.41 0.98 -0.29
N SER A 132 22.69 1.36 -0.28
CA SER A 132 23.13 2.76 -0.28
C SER A 132 22.84 3.50 -1.60
N ASP A 133 22.62 2.77 -2.69
CA ASP A 133 22.27 3.30 -4.01
C ASP A 133 20.76 3.61 -4.16
N GLY A 134 19.97 3.43 -3.10
CA GLY A 134 18.52 3.67 -3.09
C GLY A 134 17.70 2.49 -3.59
N THR A 135 18.32 1.37 -3.98
CA THR A 135 17.61 0.13 -4.33
C THR A 135 17.28 -0.70 -3.09
N ILE A 136 16.29 -1.59 -3.23
CA ILE A 136 15.86 -2.51 -2.18
C ILE A 136 15.93 -3.92 -2.74
N LYS A 137 16.80 -4.75 -2.15
CA LYS A 137 16.90 -6.17 -2.47
C LYS A 137 15.90 -6.97 -1.65
N THR A 138 15.16 -7.83 -2.33
CA THR A 138 14.13 -8.69 -1.77
C THR A 138 14.54 -10.15 -1.96
N LEU A 139 14.53 -10.91 -0.87
CA LEU A 139 14.80 -12.36 -0.85
C LEU A 139 13.57 -13.11 -0.36
N TYR A 140 13.28 -14.24 -1.00
CA TYR A 140 12.12 -15.07 -0.68
C TYR A 140 12.55 -16.39 -0.05
N TYR A 141 11.74 -16.86 0.90
CA TYR A 141 11.94 -18.08 1.64
C TYR A 141 10.63 -18.85 1.72
N THR A 142 10.72 -20.18 1.67
CA THR A 142 9.61 -21.08 1.97
C THR A 142 9.93 -21.87 3.24
N THR A 143 8.92 -22.26 3.99
CA THR A 143 9.08 -23.09 5.19
C THR A 143 8.52 -24.49 4.94
N ASP A 144 9.33 -25.52 5.20
CA ASP A 144 8.84 -26.89 5.21
C ASP A 144 7.84 -27.08 6.38
N VAL A 145 6.61 -27.47 6.07
CA VAL A 145 5.53 -27.55 7.05
C VAL A 145 5.78 -28.61 8.14
N THR A 146 6.55 -29.65 7.83
CA THR A 146 6.78 -30.80 8.73
C THR A 146 7.93 -30.54 9.70
N THR A 147 9.02 -29.96 9.19
CA THR A 147 10.27 -29.74 9.93
C THR A 147 10.43 -28.32 10.45
N GLY A 148 9.68 -27.36 9.89
CA GLY A 148 9.79 -25.93 10.20
C GLY A 148 11.05 -25.26 9.63
N VAL A 149 11.83 -25.96 8.81
CA VAL A 149 13.07 -25.42 8.22
C VAL A 149 12.73 -24.45 7.11
N GLU A 150 13.33 -23.25 7.16
CA GLU A 150 13.25 -22.27 6.08
C GLU A 150 14.33 -22.50 5.02
N THR A 151 13.94 -22.42 3.75
CA THR A 151 14.85 -22.50 2.61
C THR A 151 14.68 -21.27 1.73
N LYS A 152 15.80 -20.63 1.37
CA LYS A 152 15.80 -19.54 0.40
C LYS A 152 15.44 -20.06 -0.99
N THR A 153 14.56 -19.36 -1.71
CA THR A 153 14.25 -19.70 -3.10
C THR A 153 15.32 -19.16 -4.06
N ASN A 154 15.25 -19.57 -5.33
CA ASN A 154 16.13 -19.04 -6.38
C ASN A 154 15.71 -17.66 -6.89
N ASN A 155 14.53 -17.17 -6.46
CA ASN A 155 14.00 -15.88 -6.88
C ASN A 155 14.57 -14.76 -6.00
N GLU A 156 14.91 -13.65 -6.63
CA GLU A 156 15.28 -12.40 -5.99
C GLU A 156 14.60 -11.25 -6.74
N ARG A 157 14.31 -10.17 -6.03
CA ARG A 157 13.75 -8.96 -6.63
C ARG A 157 14.56 -7.74 -6.21
N LEU A 158 14.78 -6.82 -7.14
CA LEU A 158 15.41 -5.52 -6.89
C LEU A 158 14.40 -4.41 -7.22
N SER A 159 14.01 -3.66 -6.21
CA SER A 159 13.05 -2.56 -6.32
C SER A 159 13.74 -1.21 -6.24
N THR A 160 13.26 -0.23 -6.99
CA THR A 160 13.71 1.18 -6.90
C THR A 160 12.54 2.05 -6.50
N ILE A 161 12.70 2.82 -5.43
CA ILE A 161 11.72 3.80 -4.97
C ILE A 161 12.23 5.19 -5.32
N SER A 162 11.34 6.04 -5.84
CA SER A 162 11.62 7.46 -6.05
C SER A 162 10.41 8.28 -5.68
N ASN A 163 10.62 9.35 -4.92
CA ASN A 163 9.56 10.25 -4.45
C ASN A 163 8.36 9.54 -3.81
N GLY A 164 8.58 8.45 -3.07
CA GLY A 164 7.52 7.67 -2.43
C GLY A 164 6.75 6.70 -3.35
N ASN A 165 7.20 6.49 -4.58
CA ASN A 165 6.59 5.59 -5.55
C ASN A 165 7.54 4.46 -5.96
N LEU A 166 7.00 3.26 -6.23
CA LEU A 166 7.76 2.15 -6.81
C LEU A 166 7.94 2.36 -8.32
N VAL A 167 9.11 2.83 -8.74
CA VAL A 167 9.35 3.20 -10.15
C VAL A 167 9.92 2.08 -11.00
N LYS A 168 10.56 1.08 -10.37
CA LYS A 168 11.15 -0.04 -11.09
C LYS A 168 11.24 -1.29 -10.24
N VAL A 169 11.00 -2.42 -10.88
CA VAL A 169 11.21 -3.77 -10.36
C VAL A 169 12.05 -4.56 -11.34
N VAL A 170 13.04 -5.30 -10.84
CA VAL A 170 13.78 -6.32 -11.60
C VAL A 170 13.67 -7.63 -10.85
N GLU A 171 13.11 -8.65 -11.47
CA GLU A 171 12.99 -10.00 -10.92
C GLU A 171 14.00 -10.93 -11.59
N ILE A 172 14.71 -11.68 -10.75
CA ILE A 172 15.84 -12.52 -11.15
C ILE A 172 15.60 -13.91 -10.58
N ASN A 173 15.61 -14.92 -11.43
CA ASN A 173 15.73 -16.30 -11.00
C ASN A 173 17.17 -16.77 -11.22
N SER A 174 17.84 -17.18 -10.14
CA SER A 174 19.24 -17.58 -10.15
C SER A 174 19.49 -18.91 -10.85
N THR A 175 18.45 -19.61 -11.29
CA THR A 175 18.57 -20.85 -12.07
C THR A 175 19.18 -20.54 -13.44
N PRO A 176 20.26 -21.24 -13.86
CA PRO A 176 20.89 -20.98 -15.15
C PRO A 176 19.90 -21.01 -16.33
N GLY A 177 19.99 -20.02 -17.21
CA GLY A 177 19.11 -19.90 -18.38
C GLY A 177 17.76 -19.22 -18.10
N SER A 178 17.49 -18.79 -16.87
CA SER A 178 16.25 -18.07 -16.55
C SER A 178 16.23 -16.67 -17.14
N SER A 179 15.03 -16.23 -17.50
CA SER A 179 14.73 -14.86 -17.92
C SER A 179 14.90 -13.87 -16.77
N VAL A 180 15.34 -12.66 -17.09
CA VAL A 180 15.22 -11.51 -16.18
C VAL A 180 13.99 -10.72 -16.58
N TYR A 181 13.11 -10.46 -15.63
CA TYR A 181 11.92 -9.63 -15.85
C TYR A 181 12.16 -8.24 -15.28
N THR A 182 11.83 -7.21 -16.05
CA THR A 182 11.93 -5.81 -15.63
C THR A 182 10.63 -5.10 -15.89
N THR A 183 10.07 -4.51 -14.84
CA THR A 183 8.89 -3.63 -14.93
C THR A 183 9.29 -2.22 -14.53
N VAL A 184 8.93 -1.25 -15.37
CA VAL A 184 9.08 0.18 -15.10
C VAL A 184 7.70 0.80 -14.98
N TYR A 185 7.49 1.59 -13.94
CA TYR A 185 6.23 2.25 -13.65
C TYR A 185 6.36 3.76 -13.83
N GLU A 186 5.39 4.35 -14.51
CA GLU A 186 5.25 5.78 -14.69
C GLU A 186 4.03 6.26 -13.91
N PHE A 187 4.16 7.40 -13.25
CA PHE A 187 3.16 7.94 -12.33
C PHE A 187 2.64 9.29 -12.78
N ASP A 188 1.40 9.59 -12.40
CA ASP A 188 0.89 10.96 -12.40
C ASP A 188 1.46 11.79 -11.24
N THR A 189 0.93 13.01 -11.05
CA THR A 189 1.25 13.87 -9.90
C THR A 189 0.07 13.99 -8.91
N LYS A 190 -0.95 13.13 -9.01
CA LYS A 190 -2.19 13.18 -8.23
C LYS A 190 -2.12 12.22 -7.06
N ASN A 191 -3.02 12.34 -6.09
CA ASN A 191 -2.97 11.50 -4.89
C ASN A 191 -3.39 10.07 -5.24
N SER A 192 -2.71 9.08 -4.69
CA SER A 192 -3.22 7.70 -4.69
C SER A 192 -4.38 7.52 -3.70
N PRO A 193 -5.23 6.49 -3.88
CA PRO A 193 -6.31 6.18 -2.93
C PRO A 193 -5.79 5.92 -1.51
N THR A 194 -4.58 5.37 -1.39
CA THR A 194 -3.98 4.92 -0.13
C THR A 194 -3.09 5.98 0.53
N LYS A 195 -2.84 7.12 -0.12
CA LYS A 195 -1.86 8.14 0.30
C LYS A 195 -1.98 8.58 1.77
N ASN A 196 -3.21 8.70 2.27
CA ASN A 196 -3.49 9.18 3.63
C ASN A 196 -3.66 8.06 4.65
N ILE A 197 -3.70 6.79 4.23
CA ILE A 197 -3.88 5.64 5.11
C ILE A 197 -2.55 5.38 5.83
N ALA A 198 -2.58 5.35 7.15
CA ALA A 198 -1.37 5.16 7.96
C ALA A 198 -0.70 3.82 7.61
N GLY A 199 0.64 3.83 7.47
CA GLY A 199 1.46 2.63 7.28
C GLY A 199 1.51 2.10 5.84
N PHE A 200 0.55 2.42 4.96
CA PHE A 200 0.53 1.90 3.58
C PHE A 200 1.75 2.34 2.76
N ASN A 201 2.27 3.54 3.01
CA ASN A 201 3.49 4.03 2.37
C ASN A 201 4.74 3.19 2.69
N LEU A 202 4.74 2.46 3.82
CA LEU A 202 5.81 1.54 4.20
C LEU A 202 5.71 0.19 3.46
N LEU A 203 4.56 -0.10 2.87
CA LEU A 203 4.26 -1.32 2.14
C LEU A 203 4.37 -1.14 0.61
N VAL A 204 4.91 -0.01 0.12
CA VAL A 204 5.07 0.30 -1.32
C VAL A 204 5.86 -0.75 -2.12
N ILE A 205 6.73 -1.53 -1.46
CA ILE A 205 7.49 -2.61 -2.10
C ILE A 205 6.72 -3.93 -2.16
N THR A 206 5.63 -4.03 -1.40
CA THR A 206 4.68 -5.14 -1.47
C THR A 206 3.68 -4.86 -2.59
N ASP A 207 3.21 -5.91 -3.25
CA ASP A 207 2.09 -5.86 -4.21
C ASP A 207 2.15 -4.71 -5.23
N GLU A 208 3.13 -4.78 -6.14
CA GLU A 208 3.28 -3.92 -7.33
C GLU A 208 3.16 -2.39 -7.12
N GLY A 209 3.40 -1.88 -5.92
CA GLY A 209 3.38 -0.44 -5.66
C GLY A 209 2.06 0.08 -5.11
N PHE A 210 1.19 -0.77 -4.59
CA PHE A 210 -0.08 -0.40 -3.93
C PHE A 210 0.06 0.69 -2.84
N GLY A 211 1.23 0.76 -2.18
CA GLY A 211 1.58 1.81 -1.20
C GLY A 211 2.17 3.10 -1.80
N SER A 212 2.20 3.26 -3.12
CA SER A 212 2.75 4.46 -3.78
C SER A 212 1.90 5.70 -3.48
N ILE A 213 2.51 6.88 -3.43
CA ILE A 213 1.82 8.14 -3.11
C ILE A 213 1.08 8.76 -4.31
N ASN A 214 1.40 8.33 -5.52
CA ASN A 214 0.79 8.73 -6.79
C ASN A 214 0.23 7.52 -7.54
N ASN A 215 -0.54 7.76 -8.60
CA ASN A 215 -1.18 6.68 -9.36
C ASN A 215 -0.32 6.23 -10.54
N ILE A 216 -0.27 4.91 -10.78
CA ILE A 216 0.44 4.31 -11.91
C ILE A 216 -0.39 4.57 -13.17
N VAL A 217 0.13 5.38 -14.10
CA VAL A 217 -0.55 5.64 -15.38
C VAL A 217 -0.10 4.68 -16.48
N LYS A 218 1.07 4.05 -16.29
CA LYS A 218 1.63 3.10 -17.23
C LYS A 218 2.63 2.17 -16.55
N SER A 219 2.59 0.91 -16.93
CA SER A 219 3.66 -0.05 -16.64
C SER A 219 4.21 -0.63 -17.95
N THR A 220 5.52 -0.81 -18.01
CA THR A 220 6.21 -1.45 -19.14
C THR A 220 6.99 -2.64 -18.59
N SER A 221 6.53 -3.85 -18.92
CA SER A 221 7.12 -5.10 -18.48
C SER A 221 7.88 -5.72 -19.65
N SER A 222 9.14 -6.06 -19.42
CA SER A 222 10.02 -6.67 -20.40
C SER A 222 10.70 -7.91 -19.82
N SER A 223 10.87 -8.95 -20.63
CA SER A 223 11.71 -10.09 -20.29
C SER A 223 12.95 -10.11 -21.19
N VAL A 224 14.07 -10.58 -20.66
CA VAL A 224 15.27 -10.88 -21.45
C VAL A 224 15.65 -12.33 -21.18
N ASP A 225 15.47 -13.17 -22.18
CA ASP A 225 15.99 -14.53 -22.22
C ASP A 225 17.42 -14.47 -22.74
N GLY A 226 18.35 -15.24 -22.16
CA GLY A 226 19.80 -15.11 -22.34
C GLY A 226 20.37 -15.10 -23.78
N SER A 227 19.55 -15.18 -24.85
CA SER A 227 20.01 -15.10 -26.25
C SER A 227 19.01 -14.65 -27.35
N ASN A 228 18.20 -13.59 -27.17
CA ASN A 228 17.58 -12.77 -28.26
C ASN A 228 16.04 -12.74 -28.49
N SER A 229 15.22 -12.63 -27.45
CA SER A 229 13.91 -11.99 -27.66
C SER A 229 13.46 -11.25 -26.41
N SER A 230 13.22 -9.94 -26.56
CA SER A 230 12.54 -9.16 -25.53
C SER A 230 11.07 -9.09 -25.86
N ASN A 231 10.25 -9.79 -25.10
CA ASN A 231 8.82 -9.54 -25.10
C ASN A 231 8.58 -8.32 -24.23
N THR A 232 7.92 -7.30 -24.78
CA THR A 232 7.54 -6.10 -24.04
C THR A 232 6.02 -5.98 -24.05
N ASN A 233 5.43 -5.93 -22.86
CA ASN A 233 4.04 -5.61 -22.65
C ASN A 233 3.93 -4.20 -22.05
N VAL A 234 2.98 -3.42 -22.54
CA VAL A 234 2.70 -2.07 -22.02
C VAL A 234 1.26 -2.05 -21.56
N TYR A 235 1.05 -1.75 -20.28
CA TYR A 235 -0.27 -1.58 -19.69
C TYR A 235 -0.47 -0.10 -19.39
N LYS A 236 -1.70 0.37 -19.52
CA LYS A 236 -2.07 1.76 -19.29
C LYS A 236 -3.24 1.82 -18.32
N THR A 237 -3.27 2.91 -17.57
CA THR A 237 -4.37 3.21 -16.67
C THR A 237 -4.74 4.68 -16.78
N VAL A 238 -6.04 4.94 -16.85
CA VAL A 238 -6.60 6.30 -16.91
C VAL A 238 -7.46 6.55 -15.70
N TYR A 239 -7.36 7.77 -15.16
CA TYR A 239 -8.03 8.17 -13.94
C TYR A 239 -8.93 9.38 -14.15
N VAL A 240 -10.03 9.40 -13.39
CA VAL A 240 -10.87 10.57 -13.17
C VAL A 240 -10.72 10.97 -11.71
N TYR A 241 -10.50 12.25 -11.44
CA TYR A 241 -10.22 12.76 -10.10
C TYR A 241 -11.31 13.70 -9.59
N ASP A 242 -11.43 13.78 -8.27
CA ASP A 242 -12.19 14.81 -7.58
C ASP A 242 -11.44 16.16 -7.53
N ALA A 243 -12.06 17.17 -6.92
CA ALA A 243 -11.46 18.49 -6.73
C ALA A 243 -10.23 18.50 -5.82
N ASN A 244 -10.06 17.47 -4.98
CA ASN A 244 -8.92 17.31 -4.08
C ASN A 244 -7.77 16.50 -4.70
N GLY A 245 -7.96 16.02 -5.93
CA GLY A 245 -6.95 15.25 -6.67
C GLY A 245 -6.85 13.78 -6.27
N TYR A 246 -7.90 13.20 -5.67
CA TYR A 246 -8.04 11.75 -5.45
C TYR A 246 -8.85 11.10 -6.57
N PRO A 247 -8.49 9.89 -7.02
CA PRO A 247 -9.18 9.22 -8.12
C PRO A 247 -10.55 8.73 -7.66
N THR A 248 -11.62 9.16 -8.32
CA THR A 248 -12.97 8.61 -8.14
C THR A 248 -13.22 7.42 -9.06
N LYS A 249 -12.45 7.31 -10.14
CA LYS A 249 -12.50 6.20 -11.09
C LYS A 249 -11.12 5.94 -11.68
N GLU A 250 -10.81 4.66 -11.81
CA GLU A 250 -9.67 4.09 -12.51
C GLU A 250 -10.19 3.20 -13.65
N THR A 251 -9.49 3.20 -14.78
CA THR A 251 -9.75 2.28 -15.89
C THR A 251 -8.42 1.71 -16.35
N SER A 252 -8.18 0.43 -16.08
CA SER A 252 -7.03 -0.33 -16.55
C SER A 252 -7.31 -0.89 -17.95
N TYR A 253 -6.26 -0.95 -18.75
CA TYR A 253 -6.32 -1.50 -20.10
C TYR A 253 -5.41 -2.71 -20.22
N GLU A 254 -5.82 -3.68 -21.05
CA GLU A 254 -4.98 -4.79 -21.46
C GLU A 254 -3.72 -4.29 -22.20
N LYS A 255 -2.83 -5.23 -22.52
CA LYS A 255 -1.55 -4.94 -23.22
C LYS A 255 -1.69 -4.28 -24.60
N ASP A 256 -2.89 -4.32 -25.20
CA ASP A 256 -3.18 -3.61 -26.46
C ASP A 256 -3.37 -2.10 -26.25
N GLY A 257 -3.54 -1.66 -24.99
CA GLY A 257 -3.76 -0.29 -24.59
C GLY A 257 -5.14 0.29 -24.95
N THR A 258 -6.08 -0.56 -25.38
CA THR A 258 -7.42 -0.14 -25.84
C THR A 258 -8.56 -0.97 -25.27
N THR A 259 -8.34 -2.26 -25.01
CA THR A 259 -9.33 -3.14 -24.39
C THR A 259 -9.33 -2.88 -22.89
N VAL A 260 -10.51 -2.59 -22.32
CA VAL A 260 -10.66 -2.35 -20.89
C VAL A 260 -10.53 -3.68 -20.16
N ASP A 261 -9.55 -3.75 -19.26
CA ASP A 261 -9.28 -4.91 -18.42
C ASP A 261 -10.14 -4.85 -17.14
N GLY A 262 -10.16 -3.68 -16.50
CA GLY A 262 -10.89 -3.45 -15.26
C GLY A 262 -11.25 -1.99 -15.04
N ILE A 263 -12.27 -1.78 -14.21
CA ILE A 263 -12.72 -0.47 -13.76
C ILE A 263 -12.82 -0.50 -12.23
N THR A 264 -12.14 0.42 -11.57
CA THR A 264 -12.25 0.60 -10.11
C THR A 264 -12.88 1.95 -9.80
N GLU A 265 -13.91 1.97 -8.99
CA GLU A 265 -14.62 3.18 -8.56
C GLU A 265 -14.44 3.38 -7.05
N TYR A 266 -14.08 4.60 -6.64
CA TYR A 266 -13.86 4.95 -5.24
C TYR A 266 -14.92 5.93 -4.77
N THR A 267 -15.41 5.73 -3.54
CA THR A 267 -16.14 6.76 -2.80
C THR A 267 -15.31 7.22 -1.62
N PHE A 268 -15.35 8.53 -1.30
CA PHE A 268 -14.58 9.15 -0.22
C PHE A 268 -15.48 9.83 0.81
#